data_AF-A0A0V0GG32-F1
#
_entry.id   AF-A0A0V0GG32-F1
#
_cell.length_a   1.000
_cell.length_b   1.000
_cell.length_c   1.000
_cell.angle_alpha   90.00
_cell.angle_beta   90.00
_cell.angle_gamma   90.00
#
_symmetry.space_group_name_H-M   'P 1'
#
loop_
_entity.id
_entity.type
_entity.pdbx_description
1 polymer ?
#
loop_
_entity_poly.entity_id
_entity_poly.type
_entity_poly.pdbx_seq_one_letter_code
_entity_poly.pdbx_strand_id
1 'polypeptide(L)' 'MISGYTQNYQHESALKLYTTMRRLSISQTRSTFSALFHACSCLGSHRQGQLIHADLIKTPFESNN' A
#
# COMPACT_ATOMS: atom_id res chain seq x y z
N MET A 1 -5.01 -9.28 2.53
CA MET A 1 -5.78 -8.38 3.41
C MET A 1 -6.01 -7.02 2.76
N ILE A 2 -4.97 -6.22 2.45
CA ILE A 2 -5.14 -4.96 1.69
C ILE A 2 -5.80 -5.19 0.32
N SER A 3 -5.38 -6.23 -0.40
CA SER A 3 -5.98 -6.64 -1.68
C SER A 3 -7.50 -6.86 -1.59
N GLY A 4 -8.01 -7.42 -0.48
CA GLY A 4 -9.43 -7.64 -0.27
C GLY A 4 -10.22 -6.34 -0.14
N TYR A 5 -9.68 -5.35 0.60
CA TYR A 5 -10.28 -4.01 0.66
C TYR A 5 -10.31 -3.35 -0.72
N THR A 6 -9.21 -3.45 -1.48
CA THR A 6 -9.16 -2.84 -2.82
C THR A 6 -10.08 -3.52 -3.82
N GLN A 7 -10.21 -4.85 -3.77
CA GLN A 7 -11.13 -5.62 -4.62
C GLN A 7 -12.60 -5.34 -4.32
N ASN A 8 -12.93 -5.00 -3.07
CA ASN A 8 -14.28 -4.63 -2.65
C ASN A 8 -14.55 -3.13 -2.79
N TYR A 9 -13.77 -2.40 -3.58
CA TYR A 9 -13.89 -0.94 -3.79
C TYR A 9 -13.74 -0.08 -2.52
N GLN A 10 -13.20 -0.66 -1.44
CA GLN A 10 -12.96 0.00 -0.16
C GLN A 10 -11.56 0.62 -0.11
N HIS A 11 -11.25 1.46 -1.10
CA HIS A 11 -9.90 2.01 -1.31
C HIS A 11 -9.41 2.85 -0.14
N GLU A 12 -10.26 3.67 0.48
CA GLU A 12 -9.89 4.44 1.67
C GLU A 12 -9.56 3.55 2.87
N SER A 13 -10.34 2.48 3.06
CA SER A 13 -10.10 1.49 4.12
C SER A 13 -8.78 0.76 3.90
N ALA A 14 -8.41 0.48 2.65
CA ALA A 14 -7.10 -0.08 2.30
C ALA A 14 -5.95 0.86 2.75
N LEU A 15 -6.09 2.17 2.54
CA LEU A 15 -5.09 3.16 2.96
C LEU A 15 -5.04 3.36 4.49
N LYS A 16 -6.20 3.31 5.17
CA LYS A 16 -6.28 3.31 6.64
C LYS A 16 -5.59 2.09 7.23
N LEU A 17 -5.81 0.92 6.64
CA LEU A 17 -5.15 -0.31 7.06
C LEU A 17 -3.63 -0.23 6.85
N TYR A 18 -3.17 0.29 5.71
CA TYR A 18 -1.74 0.53 5.48
C TYR A 18 -1.13 1.45 6.54
N THR A 19 -1.82 2.53 6.91
CA THR A 19 -1.37 3.43 7.99
C THR A 19 -1.23 2.69 9.32
N THR A 20 -2.18 1.80 9.64
CA THR A 20 -2.11 0.93 10.83
C THR A 20 -0.94 -0.04 10.76
N MET A 21 -0.69 -0.68 9.61
CA MET A 21 0.45 -1.58 9.42
C MET A 21 1.78 -0.86 9.68
N ARG A 22 1.94 0.37 9.16
CA ARG A 22 3.14 1.19 9.42
C ARG A 22 3.31 1.50 10.91
N ARG A 23 2.24 1.89 11.59
CA ARG A 23 2.28 2.18 13.04
C ARG A 23 2.66 0.96 13.87
N LEU A 24 2.25 -0.23 13.43
CA LEU A 24 2.57 -1.50 14.08
C LEU A 24 3.91 -2.09 13.62
N SER A 25 4.69 -1.37 12.80
CA SER A 25 5.95 -1.86 12.21
C SER A 25 5.80 -3.21 11.49
N ILE A 26 4.62 -3.46 10.91
CA ILE A 26 4.37 -4.65 10.10
C ILE A 26 4.93 -4.40 8.72
N SER A 27 5.88 -5.24 8.31
CA SER A 27 6.52 -5.14 6.99
C SER A 27 5.51 -5.32 5.85
N GLN A 28 5.62 -4.45 4.85
CA GLN A 28 4.83 -4.50 3.64
C GLN A 28 5.50 -5.41 2.60
N THR A 29 4.69 -6.11 1.83
CA THR A 29 5.16 -6.94 0.72
C THR A 29 4.99 -6.21 -0.61
N ARG A 30 5.66 -6.69 -1.67
CA ARG A 30 5.47 -6.18 -3.05
C ARG A 30 4.00 -6.14 -3.48
N SER A 31 3.23 -7.16 -3.13
CA SER A 31 1.79 -7.23 -3.42
C SER A 31 0.96 -6.22 -2.63
N THR A 32 1.39 -5.86 -1.41
CA THR A 32 0.77 -4.81 -0.61
C THR A 32 0.88 -3.46 -1.32
N PHE A 33 2.09 -3.11 -1.79
CA PHE A 33 2.31 -1.86 -2.53
C PHE A 33 1.53 -1.80 -3.83
N SER A 34 1.48 -2.89 -4.61
CA SER A 34 0.67 -2.97 -5.83
C SER A 34 -0.81 -2.64 -5.56
N ALA A 35 -1.40 -3.24 -4.52
CA ALA A 35 -2.78 -2.95 -4.13
C ALA A 35 -2.95 -1.49 -3.69
N LEU A 36 -1.99 -0.91 -2.96
CA LEU A 36 -2.05 0.49 -2.53
C LEU A 36 -1.96 1.47 -3.70
N PHE A 37 -1.15 1.21 -4.71
CA PHE A 37 -1.11 2.02 -5.93
C PHE A 37 -2.43 1.96 -6.70
N HIS A 38 -3.03 0.77 -6.81
CA HIS A 38 -4.37 0.62 -7.38
C HIS A 38 -5.39 1.48 -6.61
N ALA A 39 -5.40 1.40 -5.27
CA ALA A 39 -6.27 2.23 -4.44
C ALA A 39 -6.06 3.73 -4.67
N CYS A 40 -4.80 4.19 -4.77
CA CYS A 40 -4.50 5.60 -5.06
C CYS A 40 -4.98 6.02 -6.44
N SER A 41 -4.86 5.16 -7.44
CA SER A 41 -5.36 5.40 -8.80
C SER A 41 -6.88 5.54 -8.82
N CYS A 42 -7.60 4.64 -8.13
CA CYS A 42 -9.06 4.69 -8.03
C CYS A 42 -9.56 5.95 -7.31
N LEU A 43 -8.81 6.44 -6.31
CA LEU A 43 -9.13 7.65 -5.55
C LEU A 43 -8.63 8.95 -6.22
N GLY A 44 -7.88 8.88 -7.32
CA GLY A 44 -7.23 10.04 -7.94
C GLY A 44 -6.21 10.74 -7.03
N SER A 45 -5.66 10.04 -6.03
CA SER A 45 -4.88 10.64 -4.95
C SER A 45 -3.37 10.59 -5.24
N HIS A 46 -2.88 11.56 -6.02
CA HIS A 46 -1.45 11.67 -6.36
C HIS A 46 -0.54 11.79 -5.14
N ARG A 47 -0.94 12.59 -4.15
CA ARG A 47 -0.16 12.80 -2.93
C ARG A 47 0.05 11.50 -2.15
N GLN A 48 -0.98 10.68 -2.03
CA GLN A 48 -0.85 9.38 -1.35
C GLN A 48 0.02 8.42 -2.17
N GLY A 49 -0.13 8.41 -3.49
CA GLY A 49 0.74 7.63 -4.37
C GLY A 49 2.23 7.97 -4.19
N GLN A 50 2.59 9.25 -4.09
CA GLN A 50 3.96 9.69 -3.84
C GLN A 50 4.49 9.23 -2.48
N LEU A 51 3.67 9.32 -1.42
CA LEU A 51 4.05 8.85 -0.08
C LEU A 51 4.30 7.34 -0.06
N ILE A 52 3.41 6.57 -0.70
CA ILE A 52 3.53 5.11 -0.80
C ILE A 52 4.74 4.73 -1.67
N HIS A 53 5.02 5.48 -2.73
CA HIS A 53 6.21 5.28 -3.57
C HIS A 53 7.51 5.51 -2.82
N ALA A 54 7.60 6.58 -2.03
CA ALA A 54 8.77 6.83 -1.19
C ALA A 54 8.98 5.72 -0.15
N ASP A 55 7.89 5.15 0.39
CA ASP A 55 7.95 4.05 1.34
C ASP A 55 8.37 2.73 0.68
N LEU A 56 7.89 2.46 -0.54
CA LEU A 56 8.31 1.31 -1.34
C LEU A 56 9.83 1.30 -1.55
N ILE A 57 10.41 2.45 -1.92
CA ILE A 57 11.87 2.58 -2.16
C ILE A 57 12.66 2.29 -0.89
N LYS A 58 12.12 2.65 0.28
CA LYS A 58 12.77 2.43 1.58
C LYS A 58 12.56 1.01 2.11
N THR A 59 11.63 0.26 1.54
CA THR A 59 11.32 -1.09 1.99
C THR A 59 12.30 -2.08 1.35
N PRO A 60 13.16 -2.75 2.15
CA PRO A 60 14.01 -3.80 1.60
C PRO A 60 13.12 -4.98 1.21
N PHE A 61 13.26 -5.42 -0.03
CA PHE A 61 12.67 -6.69 -0.48
C PHE A 61 13.79 -7.69 -0.68
N GLU A 62 13.62 -8.88 -0.10
CA GLU A 62 14.44 -10.03 -0.46
C GLU A 62 14.37 -10.22 -1.99
N SER A 63 15.50 -10.06 -2.66
CA SER A 63 15.64 -10.48 -4.05
C SER A 63 15.75 -12.00 -3.99
N ASN A 64 14.83 -12.70 -4.64
CA ASN A 64 14.94 -14.15 -4.76
C ASN A 64 16.15 -14.43 -5.65
N ASN A 65 17.28 -14.76 -5.03
CA ASN A 65 18.49 -15.24 -5.71
C ASN A 65 18.31 -16.69 -6.15
#